data_AF-A0A843IWE2-F1
#
_entry.id   AF-A0A843IWE2-F1
#
_cell.length_a   1.000
_cell.length_b   1.000
_cell.length_c   1.000
_cell.angle_alpha   90.00
_cell.angle_beta   90.00
_cell.angle_gamma   90.00
#
_symmetry.space_group_name_H-M   'P 1'
#
loop_
_entity.id
_entity.type
_entity.pdbx_description
1 polymer ?
#
loop_
_entity_poly.entity_id
_entity_poly.type
_entity_poly.pdbx_seq_one_letter_code
_entity_poly.pdbx_strand_id
1 'polypeptide(L)'
;MVTRRTTLSGMFYPDNPVLLKRTLDAFYDNPQLRDFFANCSPKIKESDISSESVSEGMMPEGKSENPEDKPRIPKGIVSPHAGIVYSGLTSAYAYGTIPQDFSGTFVIIGPSHSGYSDCMSSQDWETPLG
;
A
#
# COMPACT_ATOMS: atom_id res chain seq x y z
N MET A 1 10.94 20.79 17.75
CA MET A 1 11.32 19.56 17.03
C MET A 1 12.09 19.98 15.78
N VAL A 2 13.14 19.26 15.39
CA VAL A 2 13.87 19.55 14.15
C VAL A 2 13.23 18.70 13.04
N THR A 3 12.75 19.36 11.99
CA THR A 3 12.09 18.70 10.85
C THR A 3 13.02 18.67 9.64
N ARG A 4 13.12 17.51 9.00
CA ARG A 4 13.90 17.29 7.79
C ARG A 4 13.09 17.67 6.56
N ARG A 5 13.56 18.70 5.85
CA ARG A 5 12.98 19.17 4.58
C ARG A 5 13.23 18.18 3.45
N THR A 6 12.34 18.19 2.46
CA THR A 6 12.49 17.39 1.24
C THR A 6 13.57 17.98 0.32
N THR A 7 14.68 17.27 0.14
CA THR A 7 15.78 17.75 -0.70
C THR A 7 15.59 17.45 -2.20
N LEU A 8 14.67 16.55 -2.54
CA LEU A 8 14.44 16.08 -3.92
C LEU A 8 13.09 16.49 -4.49
N SER A 9 12.27 17.20 -3.71
CA SER A 9 10.99 17.74 -4.16
C SER A 9 11.23 18.83 -5.21
N GLY A 10 10.42 18.84 -6.27
CA GLY A 10 10.63 19.68 -7.45
C GLY A 10 11.61 19.09 -8.48
N MET A 11 12.32 18.01 -8.14
CA MET A 11 13.28 17.34 -9.03
C MET A 11 12.87 15.89 -9.34
N PHE A 12 12.73 15.05 -8.31
CA PHE A 12 12.36 13.63 -8.47
C PHE A 12 10.85 13.42 -8.47
N TYR A 13 10.11 14.35 -7.88
CA TYR A 13 8.65 14.37 -7.80
C TYR A 13 8.17 15.81 -7.63
N PRO A 14 6.92 16.15 -8.03
CA PRO A 14 6.38 17.49 -7.86
C PRO A 14 6.43 17.97 -6.39
N ASP A 15 6.80 19.24 -6.20
CA ASP A 15 6.73 19.96 -4.92
C ASP A 15 5.36 20.56 -4.64
N ASN A 16 4.62 20.88 -5.69
CA ASN A 16 3.23 21.32 -5.57
C ASN A 16 2.35 20.14 -5.08
N PRO A 17 1.69 20.25 -3.91
CA PRO A 17 0.90 19.16 -3.33
C PRO A 17 -0.28 18.75 -4.18
N VAL A 18 -0.93 19.71 -4.86
CA VAL A 18 -2.08 19.44 -5.72
C VAL A 18 -1.64 18.64 -6.94
N LEU A 19 -0.51 19.02 -7.55
CA LEU A 19 0.04 18.29 -8.68
C LEU A 19 0.51 16.90 -8.26
N LEU A 20 1.25 16.79 -7.16
CA LEU A 20 1.72 15.51 -6.64
C LEU A 20 0.55 14.56 -6.38
N LYS A 21 -0.50 15.03 -5.69
CA LYS A 21 -1.68 14.22 -5.42
C LYS A 21 -2.33 13.74 -6.72
N ARG A 22 -2.54 14.64 -7.69
CA ARG A 22 -3.11 14.26 -9.00
C ARG A 22 -2.25 13.24 -9.75
N THR A 23 -0.93 13.35 -9.66
CA THR A 23 -0.01 12.38 -10.26
C THR A 23 -0.16 11.00 -9.59
N LEU A 24 -0.26 10.96 -8.26
CA LEU A 24 -0.47 9.71 -7.54
C LEU A 24 -1.84 9.09 -7.84
N ASP A 25 -2.91 9.89 -7.80
CA ASP A 25 -4.27 9.47 -8.15
C ASP A 25 -4.30 8.84 -9.56
N ALA A 26 -3.61 9.45 -10.53
CA ALA A 26 -3.53 8.92 -11.89
C ALA A 26 -2.84 7.54 -12.00
N PHE A 27 -1.92 7.20 -11.10
CA PHE A 27 -1.35 5.85 -11.07
C PHE A 27 -2.35 4.82 -10.54
N TYR A 28 -3.14 5.19 -9.52
CA TYR A 28 -4.16 4.29 -8.97
C TYR A 28 -5.39 4.15 -9.88
N ASP A 29 -5.66 5.16 -10.70
CA ASP A 29 -6.68 5.10 -11.75
C ASP A 29 -6.23 4.30 -12.99
N ASN A 30 -4.96 3.87 -13.05
CA ASN A 30 -4.45 3.10 -14.19
C ASN A 30 -5.21 1.77 -14.34
N PRO A 31 -5.80 1.48 -15.53
CA PRO A 31 -6.61 0.27 -15.73
C PRO A 31 -5.85 -1.02 -15.45
N GLN A 32 -4.57 -1.11 -15.81
CA GLN A 32 -3.77 -2.34 -15.60
C GLN A 32 -3.56 -2.61 -14.11
N LEU A 33 -3.32 -1.55 -13.33
CA LEU A 33 -3.18 -1.65 -11.88
C LEU A 33 -4.52 -2.03 -11.23
N ARG A 34 -5.62 -1.42 -11.69
CA ARG A 34 -6.97 -1.75 -11.19
C ARG A 34 -7.35 -3.19 -11.49
N ASP A 35 -7.10 -3.65 -12.71
CA ASP A 35 -7.35 -5.03 -13.14
C ASP A 35 -6.47 -6.01 -12.36
N PHE A 36 -5.22 -5.66 -12.08
CA PHE A 36 -4.34 -6.47 -11.23
C PHE A 36 -4.96 -6.69 -9.84
N PHE A 37 -5.36 -5.63 -9.14
CA PHE A 37 -5.95 -5.77 -7.80
C PHE A 37 -7.34 -6.43 -7.80
N ALA A 38 -8.14 -6.21 -8.85
CA ALA A 38 -9.41 -6.89 -9.02
C ALA A 38 -9.23 -8.41 -9.17
N ASN A 39 -8.17 -8.85 -9.85
CA ASN A 39 -7.87 -10.26 -10.07
C ASN A 39 -7.09 -10.93 -8.93
N CYS A 40 -6.41 -10.16 -8.08
CA CYS A 40 -5.69 -10.67 -6.90
C CYS A 40 -6.57 -10.82 -5.66
N SER A 41 -7.76 -10.21 -5.62
CA SER A 41 -8.69 -10.37 -4.50
C SER A 41 -9.25 -11.80 -4.50
N PRO A 42 -9.39 -12.46 -3.32
CA PRO A 42 -10.07 -13.75 -3.25
C PRO A 42 -11.44 -13.60 -3.90
N LYS A 43 -11.73 -14.43 -4.90
CA LYS A 43 -13.08 -14.50 -5.47
C LYS A 43 -13.98 -15.10 -4.40
N ILE A 44 -14.61 -14.27 -3.57
CA ILE A 44 -15.75 -14.72 -2.78
C ILE A 44 -16.77 -15.24 -3.80
N LYS A 45 -17.04 -16.54 -3.77
CA LYS A 45 -18.05 -17.11 -4.66
C LYS A 45 -19.39 -16.65 -4.11
N GLU A 46 -20.29 -16.23 -4.99
CA GLU A 46 -21.65 -15.82 -4.61
C GLU A 46 -22.43 -16.94 -3.90
N SER A 47 -21.95 -18.19 -4.00
CA SER A 47 -22.41 -19.35 -3.22
C SER A 47 -22.11 -19.28 -1.71
N ASP A 48 -21.20 -18.39 -1.28
CA ASP A 48 -20.78 -18.26 0.12
C ASP A 48 -21.64 -17.26 0.91
N ILE A 49 -22.52 -16.53 0.22
CA ILE A 49 -23.55 -15.68 0.82
C ILE A 49 -24.86 -16.46 0.77
N SER A 50 -24.99 -17.47 1.62
CA SER A 50 -26.31 -18.03 1.90
C SER A 50 -27.06 -17.02 2.78
N SER A 51 -28.15 -16.49 2.23
CA SER A 51 -29.17 -15.77 3.00
C SER A 51 -29.95 -16.79 3.84
N GLU A 52 -29.33 -17.41 4.84
CA GLU A 52 -30.06 -18.24 5.79
C GLU A 52 -30.69 -17.37 6.88
N SER A 53 -32.02 -17.22 6.79
CA SER A 53 -32.89 -16.92 7.90
C SER A 53 -32.63 -17.92 9.03
N VAL A 54 -32.21 -17.41 10.19
CA VAL A 54 -31.98 -18.19 11.41
C VAL A 54 -33.29 -18.85 11.84
N SER A 55 -33.35 -20.19 11.76
CA SER A 55 -34.27 -20.98 12.56
C SER A 55 -33.46 -21.64 13.68
N GLU A 56 -33.92 -21.45 14.93
CA GLU A 56 -33.29 -22.01 16.12
C GLU A 56 -33.30 -23.55 16.10
N GLY A 57 -32.12 -24.14 16.28
CA GLY A 57 -31.99 -25.54 16.69
C GLY A 57 -31.11 -26.42 15.82
N MET A 58 -29.83 -26.09 15.63
CA MET A 58 -28.78 -27.09 15.37
C MET A 58 -27.41 -26.47 15.66
N MET A 59 -26.55 -27.15 16.44
CA MET A 59 -25.16 -26.74 16.60
C MET A 59 -24.48 -26.82 15.22
N PRO A 60 -23.84 -25.75 14.70
CA PRO A 60 -23.11 -25.87 13.45
C PRO A 60 -21.82 -26.67 13.69
N GLU A 61 -21.71 -27.80 13.00
CA GLU A 61 -20.44 -28.48 12.82
C GLU A 61 -19.43 -27.50 12.21
N GLY A 62 -18.20 -27.50 12.75
CA GLY A 62 -17.17 -26.53 12.41
C GLY A 62 -16.88 -26.49 10.91
N LYS A 63 -17.15 -25.35 10.27
CA LYS A 63 -16.64 -25.06 8.94
C LYS A 63 -15.11 -25.00 9.03
N SER A 64 -14.43 -25.93 8.37
CA SER A 64 -12.97 -25.90 8.23
C SER A 64 -12.59 -24.63 7.45
N GLU A 65 -12.13 -23.61 8.16
CA GLU A 65 -11.63 -22.39 7.54
C GLU A 65 -10.28 -22.70 6.87
N ASN A 66 -10.31 -22.91 5.55
CA ASN A 66 -9.10 -23.14 4.77
C ASN A 66 -8.25 -21.86 4.81
N PRO A 67 -6.99 -21.90 5.29
CA PRO A 67 -6.15 -20.70 5.46
C PRO A 67 -5.83 -19.94 4.17
N GLU A 68 -6.19 -20.49 3.02
CA GLU A 68 -5.96 -19.93 1.69
C GLU A 68 -6.99 -18.87 1.27
N ASP A 69 -8.17 -18.82 1.89
CA ASP A 69 -9.24 -17.88 1.51
C ASP A 69 -9.14 -16.50 2.19
N LYS A 70 -8.23 -16.32 3.15
CA LYS A 70 -8.04 -15.01 3.81
C LYS A 70 -7.05 -14.15 3.00
N PRO A 71 -7.41 -12.90 2.65
CA PRO A 71 -6.49 -12.00 1.97
C PRO A 71 -5.24 -11.79 2.83
N ARG A 72 -4.07 -12.14 2.29
CA ARG A 72 -2.80 -12.04 3.00
C ARG A 72 -2.32 -10.60 2.96
N ILE A 73 -2.39 -9.91 4.10
CA ILE A 73 -1.82 -8.58 4.27
C ILE A 73 -0.29 -8.71 4.24
N PRO A 74 0.41 -8.02 3.32
CA PRO A 74 1.86 -8.10 3.24
C PRO A 74 2.49 -7.54 4.52
N LYS A 75 3.53 -8.22 5.02
CA LYS A 75 4.32 -7.75 6.17
C LYS A 75 5.40 -6.74 5.77
N GLY A 76 5.69 -6.63 4.48
CA GLY A 76 6.63 -5.68 3.90
C GLY A 76 6.47 -5.64 2.38
N ILE A 77 6.90 -4.54 1.79
CA ILE A 77 6.92 -4.32 0.34
C ILE A 77 8.29 -3.84 -0.10
N VAL A 78 8.63 -4.06 -1.37
CA VAL A 78 9.83 -3.50 -2.00
C VAL A 78 9.37 -2.60 -3.13
N SER A 79 9.84 -1.35 -3.12
CA SER A 79 9.53 -0.36 -4.15
C SER A 79 10.82 0.23 -4.72
N PRO A 80 10.89 0.49 -6.03
CA PRO A 80 11.95 1.33 -6.60
C PRO A 80 11.90 2.75 -6.01
N HIS A 81 13.03 3.46 -6.08
CA HIS A 81 13.18 4.83 -5.55
C HIS A 81 13.72 5.82 -6.60
N ALA A 82 13.54 5.52 -7.89
CA ALA A 82 13.83 6.46 -8.96
C ALA A 82 12.80 7.60 -8.98
N GLY A 83 13.04 8.63 -9.80
CA GLY A 83 12.07 9.71 -9.98
C GLY A 83 10.69 9.20 -10.40
N ILE A 84 9.63 9.89 -9.95
CA ILE A 84 8.24 9.45 -10.09
C ILE A 84 7.82 9.20 -11.55
N VAL A 85 8.44 9.91 -12.50
CA VAL A 85 8.19 9.74 -13.93
C VAL A 85 8.69 8.39 -14.48
N TYR A 86 9.68 7.77 -13.82
CA TYR A 86 10.27 6.50 -14.23
C TYR A 86 9.67 5.32 -13.48
N SER A 87 9.41 5.48 -12.18
CA SER A 87 9.04 4.36 -11.31
C SER A 87 7.72 4.52 -10.57
N GLY A 88 7.00 5.62 -10.74
CA GLY A 88 5.78 5.91 -9.96
C GLY A 88 4.69 4.84 -10.10
N LEU A 89 4.38 4.41 -11.33
CA LEU A 89 3.40 3.34 -11.56
C LEU A 89 3.85 2.01 -10.96
N THR A 90 5.13 1.64 -11.10
CA THR A 90 5.69 0.42 -10.49
C THR A 90 5.61 0.47 -8.96
N SER A 91 5.92 1.61 -8.34
CA SER A 91 5.75 1.82 -6.91
C SER A 91 4.28 1.68 -6.49
N ALA A 92 3.33 2.15 -7.28
CA ALA A 92 1.90 2.03 -6.98
C ALA A 92 1.42 0.58 -6.86
N TYR A 93 1.99 -0.37 -7.62
CA TYR A 93 1.72 -1.80 -7.42
C TYR A 93 2.15 -2.29 -6.04
N ALA A 94 3.30 -1.84 -5.54
CA ALA A 94 3.79 -2.22 -4.22
C ALA A 94 2.96 -1.57 -3.11
N TYR A 95 2.81 -0.25 -3.14
CA TYR A 95 2.07 0.50 -2.11
C TYR A 95 0.57 0.18 -2.10
N GLY A 96 -0.04 -0.12 -3.25
CA GLY A 96 -1.46 -0.48 -3.35
C GLY A 96 -1.83 -1.80 -2.66
N THR A 97 -0.84 -2.63 -2.29
CA THR A 97 -1.07 -3.84 -1.49
C THR A 97 -1.27 -3.56 0.00
N ILE A 98 -0.97 -2.34 0.45
CA ILE A 98 -1.15 -1.92 1.84
C ILE A 98 -2.62 -1.55 2.05
N PRO A 99 -3.30 -2.12 3.06
CA PRO A 99 -4.68 -1.76 3.38
C PRO A 99 -4.81 -0.26 3.68
N GLN A 100 -5.84 0.40 3.16
CA GLN A 100 -6.06 1.83 3.39
C GLN A 100 -6.39 2.16 4.86
N ASP A 101 -6.93 1.20 5.59
CA ASP A 101 -7.22 1.27 7.01
C ASP A 101 -6.05 0.80 7.89
N PHE A 102 -4.86 0.59 7.30
CA PHE A 102 -3.67 0.22 8.06
C PHE A 102 -3.37 1.29 9.12
N SER A 103 -3.39 0.85 10.38
CA SER A 103 -3.04 1.66 11.54
C SER A 103 -1.85 1.03 12.24
N GLY A 104 -0.70 1.66 12.12
CA GLY A 104 0.55 1.11 12.65
C GLY A 104 1.77 1.94 12.28
N THR A 105 2.94 1.33 12.32
CA THR A 105 4.21 1.98 12.03
C THR A 105 4.81 1.44 10.75
N PHE A 106 5.16 2.34 9.83
CA PHE A 106 5.99 2.01 8.69
C PHE A 106 7.46 2.10 9.08
N VAL A 107 8.23 1.06 8.73
CA VAL A 107 9.70 1.08 8.78
C VAL A 107 10.19 1.16 7.34
N ILE A 108 10.83 2.27 6.98
CA ILE A 108 11.36 2.48 5.62
C ILE A 108 12.88 2.25 5.67
N ILE A 109 13.35 1.30 4.86
CA ILE A 109 14.77 0.94 4.76
C ILE A 109 15.20 1.18 3.32
N GLY A 110 16.30 1.93 3.14
CA GLY A 110 16.86 2.24 1.83
C GLY A 110 18.38 2.21 1.84
N PRO A 111 19.03 1.95 0.70
CA PRO A 111 20.47 1.95 0.59
C PRO A 111 21.06 3.36 0.76
N SER A 112 22.27 3.43 1.31
CA SER A 112 23.06 4.66 1.39
C SER A 112 23.90 4.83 0.13
N HIS A 113 23.49 5.73 -0.76
CA HIS A 113 24.28 6.04 -1.97
C HIS A 113 25.51 6.92 -1.69
N SER A 114 25.56 7.57 -0.52
CA SER A 114 26.65 8.45 -0.11
C SER A 114 27.72 7.75 0.74
N GLY A 115 27.59 6.43 0.97
CA GLY A 115 28.61 5.63 1.65
C GLY A 115 28.54 5.58 3.19
N TYR A 116 27.46 6.06 3.81
CA TYR A 116 27.21 5.79 5.23
C TYR A 116 26.90 4.31 5.47
N SER A 117 27.52 3.71 6.50
CA SER A 117 27.37 2.29 6.85
C SER A 117 25.97 1.95 7.36
N ASP A 118 25.42 2.82 8.18
CA ASP A 118 24.13 2.66 8.86
C ASP A 118 23.68 4.03 9.37
N CYS A 119 22.40 4.34 9.20
CA CYS A 119 21.83 5.58 9.71
C CYS A 119 20.37 5.38 10.10
N MET A 120 19.99 5.95 11.23
CA MET A 120 18.61 6.09 11.67
C MET A 120 18.35 7.57 11.94
N SER A 121 17.19 8.07 11.54
CA SER A 121 16.75 9.42 11.86
C SER A 121 15.60 9.36 12.84
N SER A 122 15.69 10.13 13.93
CA SER A 122 14.59 10.41 14.84
C SER A 122 13.91 11.77 14.55
N GLN A 123 14.27 12.41 13.43
CA GLN A 123 13.68 13.66 12.99
C GLN A 123 12.34 13.41 12.32
N ASP A 124 11.42 14.37 12.43
CA ASP A 124 10.23 14.40 11.61
C ASP A 124 10.63 14.69 10.16
N TRP A 125 9.92 14.12 9.19
CA TRP A 125 10.19 14.35 7.77
C TRP A 125 9.00 15.07 7.16
N GLU A 126 9.27 16.19 6.48
CA GLU A 126 8.25 16.87 5.69
C GLU A 126 7.96 16.09 4.41
N THR A 127 6.70 16.13 3.98
CA THR A 127 6.31 15.79 2.61
C THR A 127 5.42 16.91 2.05
N PRO A 128 5.32 17.08 0.72
CA PRO A 128 4.37 18.04 0.17
C PRO A 128 2.93 17.77 0.62
N LEU A 129 2.56 16.53 0.93
CA LEU A 129 1.20 16.14 1.31
C LEU A 129 0.90 16.26 2.81
N GLY A 130 1.88 16.72 3.62
CA GLY A 130 1.81 16.72 5.08
C GLY A 130 2.81 15.76 5.71
#